data_AF-A0A1P8NAX2-F1
#
_entry.id   AF-A0A1P8NAX2-F1
#
_cell.length_a   1.000
_cell.length_b   1.000
_cell.length_c   1.000
_cell.angle_alpha   90.00
_cell.angle_beta   90.00
_cell.angle_gamma   90.00
#
_symmetry.space_group_name_H-M   'P 1'
#
loop_
_entity.id
_entity.type
_entity.pdbx_description
1 polymer ?
#
loop_
_entity_poly.entity_id
_entity_poly.type
_entity_poly.pdbx_seq_one_letter_code
_entity_poly.pdbx_strand_id
1 'polypeptide(L)'
;MTPPPCSRPLPAAAGFTPTAAHYADEWETGTALVAAGFGVCLVSRLARWPDHHPVVRIPVRGANAPTRRIAAVTRAGAESRRTIRHALDVLGAAALELGGLRERDVPEGAERPG
;
A
#
# COMPACT_ATOMS: atom_id res chain seq x y z
N MET A 1 9.42 -15.84 19.30
CA MET A 1 9.88 -15.73 17.90
C MET A 1 9.88 -14.25 17.54
N THR A 2 11.01 -13.58 17.66
CA THR A 2 11.12 -12.13 17.44
C THR A 2 11.13 -11.87 15.94
N PRO A 3 10.23 -11.02 15.41
CA PRO A 3 10.15 -10.81 13.97
C PRO A 3 11.33 -9.95 13.50
N PRO A 4 11.73 -10.03 12.21
CA PRO A 4 12.91 -9.34 11.69
C PRO A 4 12.80 -7.81 11.85
N PRO A 5 13.92 -7.07 11.93
CA PRO A 5 13.94 -5.63 12.28
C PRO A 5 13.17 -4.72 11.30
N CYS A 6 12.67 -5.24 10.18
CA CYS A 6 11.86 -4.51 9.19
C CYS A 6 10.34 -4.70 9.35
N SER A 7 9.86 -5.52 10.28
CA SER A 7 8.42 -5.74 10.49
C SER A 7 7.92 -4.91 11.67
N ARG A 8 7.97 -3.58 11.56
CA ARG A 8 7.19 -2.76 12.48
C ARG A 8 5.74 -2.79 11.98
N PRO A 9 4.76 -3.30 12.76
CA PRO A 9 3.38 -3.33 12.29
C PRO A 9 2.90 -1.89 12.04
N LEU A 10 2.47 -1.63 10.81
CA LEU A 10 2.03 -0.33 10.29
C LEU A 10 0.97 0.43 11.12
N PRO A 11 0.07 -0.20 11.91
CA PRO A 11 -1.02 0.54 12.55
C PRO A 11 -0.56 1.53 13.64
N ALA A 12 0.63 1.35 14.21
CA ALA A 12 1.14 2.24 15.26
C ALA A 12 1.22 3.71 14.82
N ALA A 13 1.41 3.98 13.52
CA ALA A 13 1.41 5.35 13.00
C ALA A 13 0.03 6.03 13.11
N ALA A 14 -1.06 5.26 13.06
CA ALA A 14 -2.44 5.74 13.23
C ALA A 14 -2.88 5.86 14.70
N GLY A 15 -1.98 5.55 15.65
CA GLY A 15 -2.28 5.64 17.08
C GLY A 15 -3.04 4.44 17.65
N PHE A 16 -3.25 3.38 16.87
CA PHE A 16 -3.92 2.16 17.32
C PHE A 16 -3.29 0.92 16.71
N THR A 17 -3.18 -0.16 17.49
CA THR A 17 -2.67 -1.45 17.02
C THR A 17 -3.81 -2.48 17.01
N PRO A 18 -4.39 -2.83 15.84
CA PRO A 18 -5.41 -3.85 15.73
C PRO A 18 -4.83 -5.22 16.06
N THR A 19 -5.59 -6.00 16.83
CA THR A 19 -5.35 -7.43 16.98
C THR A 19 -5.80 -8.13 15.70
N ALA A 20 -4.87 -8.75 14.98
CA ALA A 20 -5.19 -9.50 13.77
C ALA A 20 -5.95 -10.78 14.14
N ALA A 21 -7.22 -10.88 13.72
CA ALA A 21 -8.03 -12.08 13.90
C ALA A 21 -7.69 -13.18 12.88
N HIS A 22 -7.27 -12.78 11.68
CA HIS A 22 -6.94 -13.66 10.56
C HIS A 22 -5.70 -13.13 9.83
N TYR A 23 -4.88 -14.03 9.29
CA TYR A 23 -3.73 -13.70 8.46
C TYR A 23 -3.93 -14.32 7.08
N ALA A 24 -3.64 -13.53 6.04
CA ALA A 24 -3.63 -13.94 4.65
C ALA A 24 -2.43 -13.29 3.96
N ASP A 25 -1.66 -14.09 3.22
CA ASP A 25 -0.46 -13.63 2.53
C ASP A 25 -0.78 -13.11 1.12
N GLU A 26 -1.88 -13.57 0.52
CA GLU A 26 -2.37 -13.11 -0.78
C GLU A 26 -3.56 -12.14 -0.66
N TRP A 27 -3.65 -11.22 -1.62
CA TRP A 27 -4.73 -10.24 -1.68
C TRP A 27 -6.08 -10.89 -1.96
N GLU A 28 -6.12 -11.87 -2.86
CA GLU A 28 -7.33 -12.62 -3.21
C GLU A 28 -7.93 -13.28 -1.95
N THR A 29 -7.12 -14.01 -1.20
CA THR A 29 -7.52 -14.66 0.06
C THR A 29 -8.05 -13.64 1.06
N GLY A 30 -7.36 -12.51 1.23
CA GLY A 30 -7.80 -11.43 2.10
C GLY A 30 -9.17 -10.86 1.69
N THR A 31 -9.39 -10.62 0.39
CA THR A 31 -10.69 -10.11 -0.11
C THR A 31 -11.82 -11.13 0.02
N ALA A 32 -11.54 -12.43 -0.13
CA ALA A 32 -12.52 -13.48 0.09
C ALA A 32 -12.98 -13.55 1.55
N LEU A 33 -12.06 -13.39 2.51
CA LEU A 33 -12.39 -13.32 3.94
C LEU A 33 -13.27 -12.11 4.27
N VAL A 34 -12.97 -10.94 3.71
CA VAL A 34 -13.80 -9.74 3.86
C VAL A 34 -15.18 -9.95 3.25
N ALA A 35 -15.26 -10.53 2.05
CA ALA A 35 -16.52 -10.84 1.38
C ALA A 35 -17.39 -11.83 2.18
N ALA A 36 -16.76 -12.76 2.89
CA ALA A 36 -17.43 -13.70 3.77
C ALA A 36 -17.78 -13.11 5.16
N GLY A 37 -17.50 -11.83 5.40
CA GLY A 37 -17.87 -11.13 6.64
C GLY A 37 -16.88 -11.26 7.80
N PHE A 38 -15.66 -11.76 7.56
CA PHE A 38 -14.64 -11.92 8.61
C PHE A 38 -13.93 -10.61 9.01
N GLY A 39 -14.37 -9.46 8.48
CA GLY A 39 -13.92 -8.13 8.92
C GLY A 39 -13.47 -7.23 7.78
N VAL A 40 -12.39 -6.47 8.02
CA VAL A 40 -11.79 -5.55 7.06
C VAL A 40 -10.30 -5.86 6.89
N CYS A 41 -9.73 -5.50 5.74
CA CYS A 41 -8.30 -5.60 5.48
C CYS A 41 -7.72 -4.27 4.99
N LEU A 42 -6.45 -4.01 5.31
CA LEU A 42 -5.71 -2.88 4.76
C LEU A 42 -4.92 -3.35 3.55
N VAL A 43 -5.18 -2.74 2.39
CA VAL A 43 -4.49 -3.04 1.14
C VAL A 43 -3.76 -1.82 0.61
N SER A 44 -2.56 -2.01 0.07
CA SER A 44 -1.83 -0.95 -0.63
C SER A 44 -2.58 -0.52 -1.89
N ARG A 45 -2.46 0.75 -2.28
CA ARG A 45 -2.97 1.25 -3.57
C ARG A 45 -2.45 0.47 -4.77
N LEU A 46 -1.24 -0.09 -4.65
CA LEU A 46 -0.59 -0.91 -5.68
C LEU A 46 -0.98 -2.38 -5.64
N ALA A 47 -1.77 -2.81 -4.65
CA ALA A 47 -2.32 -4.15 -4.67
C ALA A 47 -3.21 -4.28 -5.90
N ARG A 48 -2.97 -5.35 -6.68
CA ARG A 48 -3.88 -5.74 -7.75
C ARG A 48 -5.25 -5.97 -7.11
N TRP A 49 -6.27 -5.46 -7.78
CA TRP A 49 -7.64 -5.56 -7.31
C TRP A 49 -8.37 -6.57 -8.21
N PRO A 50 -8.66 -7.78 -7.72
CA PRO A 50 -9.50 -8.72 -8.45
C PRO A 50 -10.96 -8.33 -8.24
N ASP A 51 -11.70 -8.09 -9.32
CA ASP A 51 -13.15 -7.79 -9.29
C ASP A 51 -14.02 -9.03 -8.96
N HIS A 52 -13.42 -10.08 -8.37
CA HIS A 52 -14.08 -11.37 -8.16
C HIS A 52 -14.96 -11.43 -6.91
N HIS A 53 -14.78 -10.51 -5.97
CA HIS A 53 -15.51 -10.48 -4.71
C HIS A 53 -16.29 -9.18 -4.54
N PRO A 54 -17.51 -9.20 -3.97
CA PRO A 54 -18.36 -8.03 -3.77
C PRO A 54 -17.87 -7.18 -2.58
N VAL A 55 -16.64 -6.68 -2.67
CA VAL A 55 -15.99 -5.84 -1.66
C VAL A 55 -15.73 -4.45 -2.24
N VAL A 56 -15.70 -3.44 -1.37
CA VAL A 56 -15.43 -2.04 -1.78
C VAL A 56 -14.11 -1.56 -1.20
N ARG A 57 -13.36 -0.75 -1.96
CA ARG A 57 -12.16 -0.07 -1.45
C ARG A 57 -12.52 1.29 -0.92
N ILE A 58 -12.20 1.54 0.35
CA ILE A 58 -12.34 2.85 0.96
C ILE A 58 -10.95 3.47 1.12
N PRO A 59 -10.67 4.65 0.54
CA PRO A 59 -9.40 5.33 0.73
C PRO A 59 -9.20 5.74 2.20
N VAL A 60 -8.06 5.36 2.78
CA VAL A 60 -7.66 5.84 4.12
C VAL A 60 -6.99 7.20 3.96
N ARG A 61 -7.56 8.23 4.59
CA ARG A 61 -7.07 9.62 4.55
C ARG A 61 -6.58 10.10 5.92
N GLY A 62 -5.91 11.25 5.95
CA GLY A 62 -5.42 11.91 7.16
C GLY A 62 -3.89 11.89 7.30
N ALA A 63 -3.38 12.71 8.20
CA ALA A 63 -1.93 12.87 8.43
C ALA A 63 -1.23 11.57 8.82
N ASN A 64 -1.98 10.65 9.43
CA ASN A 64 -1.49 9.37 9.92
C ASN A 64 -1.92 8.18 9.04
N ALA A 65 -2.36 8.44 7.80
CA ALA A 65 -2.74 7.37 6.89
C ALA A 65 -1.55 6.40 6.66
N PRO A 66 -1.77 5.08 6.76
CA PRO A 66 -0.70 4.10 6.61
C PRO A 66 -0.10 4.17 5.20
N THR A 67 1.20 4.41 5.12
CA THR A 67 1.94 4.45 3.86
C THR A 67 2.82 3.22 3.69
N ARG A 68 2.83 2.65 2.49
CA ARG A 68 3.81 1.63 2.10
C ARG A 68 5.01 2.28 1.43
N ARG A 69 6.21 2.15 2.01
CA ARG A 69 7.46 2.57 1.38
C ARG A 69 7.96 1.48 0.43
N ILE A 70 8.22 1.85 -0.81
CA ILE A 70 8.85 0.97 -1.82
C ILE A 70 10.21 1.60 -2.15
N ALA A 71 11.25 0.77 -2.18
CA ALA A 71 12.59 1.18 -2.52
C ALA A 71 13.18 0.20 -3.55
N ALA A 72 13.86 0.74 -4.56
CA ALA A 72 14.77 -0.03 -5.40
C ALA A 72 16.15 -0.01 -4.74
N VAL A 73 16.77 -1.17 -4.57
CA VAL A 73 18.07 -1.30 -3.90
C VAL A 73 19.01 -2.10 -4.79
N THR A 74 20.22 -1.57 -4.99
CA THR A 74 21.29 -2.22 -5.75
C THR A 74 22.52 -2.39 -4.87
N ARG A 75 23.42 -3.30 -5.27
CA ARG A 75 24.77 -3.33 -4.70
C ARG A 75 25.51 -2.04 -5.09
N ALA A 76 26.34 -1.52 -4.20
CA ALA A 76 27.21 -0.38 -4.49
C ALA A 76 28.06 -0.64 -5.74
N GLY A 77 28.14 0.36 -6.64
CA GLY A 77 28.85 0.28 -7.92
C GLY A 77 28.06 -0.39 -9.05
N ALA A 78 26.98 -1.12 -8.75
CA ALA A 78 26.19 -1.82 -9.76
C ALA A 78 25.29 -0.88 -10.58
N GLU A 79 24.99 0.32 -10.08
CA GLU A 79 24.23 1.39 -10.75
C GLU A 79 24.89 1.88 -12.06
N SER A 80 26.20 1.62 -12.22
CA SER A 80 26.92 1.91 -13.46
C SER A 80 26.59 0.93 -14.60
N ARG A 81 26.11 -0.28 -14.28
CA ARG A 81 25.76 -1.28 -15.29
C ARG A 81 24.54 -0.83 -16.09
N ARG A 82 24.64 -0.84 -17.42
CA ARG A 82 23.60 -0.35 -18.34
C ARG A 82 22.20 -0.92 -18.03
N THR A 83 22.10 -2.22 -17.80
CA THR A 83 20.82 -2.89 -17.50
C THR A 83 20.21 -2.45 -16.17
N ILE A 84 21.04 -2.25 -15.15
CA ILE A 84 20.60 -1.78 -13.83
C ILE A 84 20.17 -0.33 -13.91
N ARG A 85 20.97 0.53 -14.54
CA ARG A 85 20.62 1.93 -14.77
C ARG A 85 19.29 2.05 -15.50
N HIS A 86 19.11 1.32 -16.60
CA HIS A 86 17.86 1.32 -17.35
C HIS A 86 16.66 0.88 -16.49
N ALA A 87 16.81 -0.18 -15.69
CA ALA A 87 15.77 -0.62 -14.78
C ALA A 87 15.43 0.44 -13.72
N LEU A 88 16.43 1.11 -13.14
CA LEU A 88 16.23 2.19 -12.18
C LEU A 88 15.53 3.41 -12.80
N ASP A 89 15.89 3.76 -14.04
CA ASP A 89 15.24 4.86 -14.78
C ASP A 89 13.75 4.55 -15.02
N VAL A 90 13.43 3.33 -15.47
CA VAL A 90 12.05 2.87 -15.69
C VAL A 90 11.25 2.85 -14.38
N LEU A 91 11.84 2.32 -13.31
CA LEU A 91 11.21 2.32 -11.98
C LEU A 91 10.97 3.73 -11.45
N GLY A 92 11.92 4.65 -11.70
CA GLY A 92 11.81 6.06 -11.34
C GLY A 92 10.66 6.76 -12.07
N ALA A 93 10.56 6.56 -13.38
CA ALA A 93 9.47 7.09 -14.19
C ALA A 93 8.10 6.58 -13.70
N ALA A 94 7.96 5.26 -13.51
CA ALA A 94 6.73 4.66 -13.00
C ALA A 94 6.37 5.17 -11.59
N ALA A 95 7.36 5.40 -10.72
CA ALA A 95 7.12 5.94 -9.39
C ALA A 95 6.59 7.39 -9.43
N LEU A 96 7.04 8.22 -10.38
CA LEU A 96 6.52 9.57 -10.57
C LEU A 96 5.07 9.54 -11.07
N GLU A 97 4.74 8.67 -12.03
CA GLU A 97 3.38 8.48 -12.52
C GLU A 97 2.42 8.05 -11.40
N LEU A 98 2.85 7.09 -10.57
CA LEU A 98 2.10 6.62 -9.41
C LEU A 98 2.01 7.68 -8.30
N GLY A 99 3.01 8.55 -8.18
CA GLY A 99 3.00 9.71 -7.29
C GLY A 99 1.89 10.70 -7.64
N GLY A 100 1.71 10.97 -8.94
CA GLY A 100 0.64 11.83 -9.44
C GLY A 100 -0.78 11.28 -9.25
N LEU A 101 -0.94 9.96 -9.06
CA LEU A 101 -2.23 9.38 -8.66
C LEU A 101 -2.64 9.75 -7.23
N ARG A 102 -1.71 10.19 -6.36
CA ARG A 102 -2.03 10.61 -4.98
C ARG A 102 -2.94 11.84 -4.96
N GLU A 103 -2.85 12.71 -5.97
CA GLU A 103 -3.58 13.98 -6.04
C GLU A 103 -4.99 13.82 -6.61
N ARG A 104 -5.20 12.84 -7.51
CA ARG A 104 -6.48 12.59 -8.18
C ARG A 104 -7.58 11.95 -7.31
N ASP A 105 -7.26 11.54 -6.08
CA ASP A 105 -8.23 10.93 -5.14
C ASP A 105 -8.72 11.91 -4.05
N VAL A 106 -8.37 13.20 -4.15
CA VAL A 106 -9.02 14.26 -3.35
C VAL A 106 -10.35 14.58 -4.02
N PRO A 107 -11.50 14.29 -3.39
CA PRO A 107 -12.78 14.61 -3.99
C PRO A 107 -12.94 16.13 -3.99
N GLU A 108 -13.15 16.69 -5.17
CA GLU A 108 -13.62 18.06 -5.39
C GLU A 108 -15.06 18.15 -4.85
N GLY A 109 -15.21 18.42 -3.55
CA GLY A 109 -16.53 18.46 -2.92
C GLY A 109 -16.59 18.42 -1.40
N ALA A 110 -15.55 18.85 -0.67
CA ALA A 110 -15.69 19.10 0.76
C ALA A 110 -16.39 20.46 0.98
N GLU A 111 -17.72 20.45 0.84
CA GLU A 111 -18.58 21.53 1.33
C GLU A 111 -18.29 21.73 2.83
N ARG A 112 -17.99 22.98 3.21
CA ARG A 112 -17.72 23.36 4.60
C ARG A 112 -19.05 23.43 5.35
N PRO A 113 -19.23 22.80 6.52
CA PRO A 113 -20.34 23.16 7.39
C PRO A 113 -20.03 24.49 8.07
N GLY A 114 -21.00 25.41 8.02
CA GLY A 114 -21.02 26.67 8.75
C GLY A 114 -21.46 26.52 10.20
#